data_AF-A0A6N7FGI7-F1
#
_entry.id   AF-A0A6N7FGI7-F1
#
_cell.length_a   1.000
_cell.length_b   1.000
_cell.length_c   1.000
_cell.angle_alpha   90.00
_cell.angle_beta   90.00
_cell.angle_gamma   90.00
#
_symmetry.space_group_name_H-M   'P 1'
#
loop_
_entity.id
_entity.type
_entity.pdbx_description
1 polymer ?
#
loop_
_entity_poly.entity_id
_entity_poly.type
_entity_poly.pdbx_seq_one_letter_code
_entity_poly.pdbx_strand_id
1 'polypeptide(L)'
;MTKREIIVGAAVLLLAAPAFASQCPMNMAAIDAALAKNPQLTEQQMTKVKELRARGEEQHEAGQHGASEETLAEAMKILNIKE
;
A
#
# COMPACT_ATOMS: atom_id res chain seq x y z
N MET A 1 31.58 45.53 10.25
CA MET A 1 30.84 44.54 11.06
C MET A 1 29.41 45.05 11.15
N THR A 2 28.37 44.35 10.73
CA THR A 2 28.08 42.92 10.91
C THR A 2 27.19 42.42 9.75
N LYS A 3 27.62 41.36 9.05
CA LYS A 3 26.91 40.06 9.02
C LYS A 3 25.40 40.30 8.75
N ARG A 4 24.95 40.38 7.50
CA ARG A 4 24.63 39.19 6.68
C ARG A 4 24.25 38.00 7.55
N GLU A 5 23.32 38.19 8.49
CA GLU A 5 22.61 37.09 9.15
C GLU A 5 21.52 36.63 8.21
N ILE A 6 22.03 36.04 7.12
CA ILE A 6 21.35 35.04 6.32
C ILE A 6 21.13 33.86 7.27
N ILE A 7 20.12 33.92 8.12
CA ILE A 7 19.63 32.78 8.90
C ILE A 7 18.10 32.79 8.83
N VAL A 8 17.59 32.78 7.61
CA VAL A 8 16.23 32.29 7.32
C VAL A 8 16.37 31.34 6.14
N GLY A 9 17.09 30.24 6.36
CA GLY A 9 17.40 29.28 5.33
C GLY A 9 17.27 27.86 5.88
N ALA A 10 16.32 27.13 5.30
CA ALA A 10 16.18 25.67 5.32
C ALA A 10 15.61 25.03 6.61
N ALA A 11 14.28 25.05 6.75
CA ALA A 11 13.58 24.06 7.58
C ALA A 11 12.16 23.70 7.08
N VAL A 12 11.88 23.72 5.77
CA VAL A 12 10.53 23.40 5.24
C VAL A 12 10.56 22.46 4.04
N LEU A 13 11.16 21.27 4.14
CA LEU A 13 11.12 20.28 3.04
C LEU A 13 10.91 18.81 3.47
N LEU A 14 10.30 18.51 4.62
CA LEU A 14 10.07 17.11 5.04
C LEU A 14 8.60 16.66 5.13
N LEU A 15 7.63 17.45 4.68
CA LEU A 15 6.20 17.10 4.88
C LEU A 15 5.56 16.23 3.77
N ALA A 16 6.31 15.73 2.79
CA ALA A 16 5.75 14.98 1.65
C ALA A 16 5.75 13.45 1.80
N ALA A 17 6.19 12.88 2.94
CA ALA A 17 6.33 11.44 3.11
C ALA A 17 5.09 10.62 3.62
N PRO A 18 3.91 11.17 3.98
CA PRO A 18 2.90 10.34 4.64
C PRO A 18 2.08 9.46 3.69
N ALA A 19 2.13 9.70 2.37
CA ALA A 19 1.27 8.97 1.42
C ALA A 19 1.65 7.49 1.25
N PHE A 20 2.95 7.16 1.39
CA PHE A 20 3.43 5.79 1.17
C PHE A 20 3.24 4.89 2.41
N ALA A 21 3.20 5.47 3.61
CA ALA A 21 3.03 4.72 4.86
C ALA A 21 1.67 4.01 4.96
N SER A 22 0.66 4.45 4.19
CA SER A 22 -0.68 3.87 4.19
C SER A 22 -1.03 3.04 2.96
N GLN A 23 -0.08 2.78 2.03
CA GLN A 23 -0.40 2.09 0.77
C GLN A 23 -0.82 0.63 0.99
N CYS A 24 -0.03 -0.20 1.68
CA CYS A 24 -0.39 -1.61 1.91
C CYS A 24 -1.75 -1.74 2.65
N PRO A 25 -2.01 -0.98 3.74
CA PRO A 25 -3.32 -0.98 4.38
C PRO A 25 -4.47 -0.57 3.46
N MET A 26 -4.25 0.40 2.56
CA MET A 26 -5.26 0.82 1.58
C MET A 26 -5.55 -0.28 0.56
N ASN A 27 -4.52 -0.92 0.01
CA ASN A 27 -4.65 -2.03 -0.93
C ASN A 27 -5.38 -3.22 -0.29
N MET A 28 -5.04 -3.58 0.94
CA MET A 28 -5.75 -4.63 1.70
C MET A 28 -7.24 -4.31 1.84
N ALA A 29 -7.57 -3.09 2.27
CA ALA A 29 -8.96 -2.67 2.40
C ALA A 29 -9.72 -2.68 1.06
N ALA A 30 -9.06 -2.30 -0.04
CA ALA A 30 -9.65 -2.35 -1.38
C ALA A 30 -9.94 -3.80 -1.84
N ILE A 31 -9.02 -4.73 -1.56
CA ILE A 31 -9.20 -6.16 -1.80
C ILE A 31 -10.38 -6.70 -0.98
N ASP A 32 -10.43 -6.39 0.32
CA ASP A 32 -11.49 -6.84 1.22
C ASP A 32 -12.86 -6.33 0.76
N ALA A 33 -12.94 -5.05 0.37
CA ALA A 33 -14.15 -4.45 -0.16
C ALA A 33 -14.58 -5.06 -1.52
N ALA A 34 -13.63 -5.43 -2.38
CA ALA A 34 -13.93 -6.10 -3.64
C ALA A 34 -14.45 -7.52 -3.41
N LEU A 35 -13.82 -8.28 -2.51
CA LEU A 35 -14.26 -9.63 -2.11
C LEU A 35 -15.68 -9.62 -1.51
N ALA A 36 -15.99 -8.62 -0.67
CA ALA A 36 -17.31 -8.47 -0.06
C ALA A 36 -18.44 -8.26 -1.08
N LYS A 37 -18.12 -7.79 -2.29
CA LYS A 37 -19.08 -7.64 -3.40
C LYS A 37 -19.32 -8.93 -4.18
N ASN A 38 -18.73 -10.05 -3.74
CA ASN A 38 -18.83 -11.36 -4.38
C ASN A 38 -18.51 -11.31 -5.88
N PRO A 39 -17.26 -10.95 -6.25
CA PRO A 39 -16.87 -10.77 -7.64
C PRO A 39 -16.98 -12.09 -8.41
N GLN A 40 -17.27 -12.01 -9.72
CA GLN A 40 -17.31 -13.17 -10.59
C GLN A 40 -15.88 -13.68 -10.86
N LEU A 41 -15.39 -14.52 -9.96
CA LEU A 41 -14.12 -15.21 -10.03
C LEU A 41 -14.34 -16.73 -10.04
N THR A 42 -13.41 -17.47 -10.63
CA THR A 42 -13.36 -18.93 -10.40
C THR A 42 -13.00 -19.22 -8.94
N GLU A 43 -13.30 -20.43 -8.46
CA GLU A 43 -12.92 -20.85 -7.10
C GLU A 43 -11.39 -20.77 -6.88
N GLN A 44 -10.61 -21.08 -7.91
CA GLN A 44 -9.15 -20.98 -7.89
C GLN A 44 -8.69 -19.53 -7.75
N GLN A 45 -9.29 -18.61 -8.50
CA GLN A 45 -8.99 -17.17 -8.41
C GLN A 45 -9.40 -16.62 -7.04
N MET A 46 -10.57 -16.99 -6.54
CA MET A 46 -11.05 -16.59 -5.21
C MET A 46 -10.10 -17.04 -4.10
N THR A 47 -9.64 -18.30 -4.17
CA THR A 47 -8.66 -18.85 -3.22
C THR A 47 -7.34 -18.08 -3.29
N LYS A 48 -6.81 -17.89 -4.50
CA LYS A 48 -5.56 -17.17 -4.74
C LYS A 48 -5.61 -15.73 -4.22
N VAL A 49 -6.70 -15.00 -4.44
CA VAL A 49 -6.87 -13.62 -3.95
C VAL A 49 -6.84 -13.57 -2.42
N LYS A 50 -7.51 -14.52 -1.74
CA LYS A 50 -7.52 -14.58 -0.27
C LYS A 50 -6.13 -14.90 0.31
N GLU A 51 -5.41 -15.83 -0.32
CA GLU A 51 -4.04 -16.15 0.06
C GLU A 51 -3.09 -14.96 -0.12
N LEU A 52 -3.17 -14.27 -1.26
CA LEU A 52 -2.37 -13.07 -1.53
C LEU A 52 -2.71 -11.94 -0.55
N ARG A 53 -3.98 -11.73 -0.22
CA ARG A 53 -4.41 -10.76 0.80
C ARG A 53 -3.74 -11.08 2.14
N ALA A 54 -3.89 -12.31 2.64
CA ALA A 54 -3.33 -12.73 3.92
C ALA A 54 -1.80 -12.60 3.95
N ARG A 55 -1.12 -13.07 2.89
CA ARG A 55 0.33 -12.96 2.77
C ARG A 55 0.81 -11.51 2.72
N GLY A 56 0.08 -10.63 2.04
CA GLY A 56 0.39 -9.20 2.00
C GLY A 56 0.30 -8.55 3.38
N GLU A 57 -0.66 -8.95 4.22
CA GLU A 57 -0.78 -8.53 5.62
C GLU A 57 0.41 -9.04 6.46
N GLU A 58 0.74 -10.33 6.37
CA GLU A 58 1.90 -10.91 7.09
C GLU A 58 3.20 -10.19 6.72
N GLN A 59 3.42 -9.89 5.43
CA GLN A 59 4.59 -9.14 4.96
C GLN A 59 4.59 -7.71 5.51
N HIS A 60 3.43 -7.04 5.57
CA HIS A 60 3.31 -5.71 6.14
C HIS A 60 3.66 -5.71 7.63
N GLU A 61 3.10 -6.65 8.41
CA GLU A 61 3.38 -6.80 9.84
C GLU A 61 4.85 -7.14 10.11
N ALA A 62 5.50 -7.87 9.19
CA ALA A 62 6.94 -8.16 9.22
C ALA A 62 7.85 -7.00 8.75
N GLY A 63 7.29 -5.86 8.36
CA GLY A 63 8.04 -4.70 7.84
C GLY A 63 8.56 -4.86 6.40
N GLN A 64 8.12 -5.89 5.68
CA GLN A 64 8.51 -6.19 4.30
C GLN A 64 7.61 -5.44 3.30
N HIS A 65 7.56 -4.11 3.39
CA HIS A 65 6.59 -3.27 2.66
C HIS A 65 6.60 -3.47 1.14
N GLY A 66 7.77 -3.51 0.49
CA GLY A 66 7.83 -3.75 -0.95
C GLY A 66 7.28 -5.12 -1.36
N ALA A 67 7.54 -6.16 -0.55
CA ALA A 67 6.98 -7.49 -0.81
C ALA A 67 5.46 -7.54 -0.59
N SER A 68 4.97 -6.80 0.42
CA SER A 68 3.54 -6.62 0.67
C SER A 68 2.85 -5.96 -0.52
N GLU A 69 3.40 -4.84 -1.03
CA GLU A 69 2.87 -4.13 -2.20
C GLU A 69 2.81 -5.04 -3.43
N GLU A 70 3.90 -5.72 -3.78
CA GLU A 70 3.93 -6.64 -4.92
C GLU A 70 2.89 -7.77 -4.80
N THR A 71 2.74 -8.34 -3.60
CA THR A 71 1.80 -9.43 -3.32
C THR A 71 0.35 -8.94 -3.40
N LEU A 72 0.06 -7.77 -2.85
CA LEU A 72 -1.27 -7.16 -2.88
C LEU A 72 -1.64 -6.71 -4.30
N ALA A 73 -0.69 -6.19 -5.08
CA ALA A 73 -0.88 -5.83 -6.48
C ALA A 73 -1.30 -7.03 -7.34
N GLU A 74 -0.74 -8.23 -7.09
CA GLU A 74 -1.17 -9.46 -7.76
C GLU A 74 -2.64 -9.79 -7.46
N ALA A 75 -3.08 -9.61 -6.22
CA ALA A 75 -4.49 -9.84 -5.83
C ALA A 75 -5.42 -8.84 -6.51
N MET A 76 -5.03 -7.57 -6.54
CA MET A 76 -5.78 -6.48 -7.18
C MET A 76 -5.92 -6.69 -8.68
N LYS A 77 -4.88 -7.22 -9.34
CA LYS A 77 -4.93 -7.60 -10.75
C LYS A 77 -5.97 -8.70 -11.03
N ILE A 78 -6.05 -9.73 -10.18
CA ILE A 78 -7.06 -10.80 -10.33
C ILE A 78 -8.47 -10.22 -10.13
N LEU A 79 -8.63 -9.29 -9.18
CA LEU A 79 -9.88 -8.59 -8.91
C LEU A 79 -10.22 -7.50 -9.93
N ASN A 80 -9.29 -7.19 -10.85
CA ASN A 80 -9.41 -6.10 -11.82
C ASN A 80 -9.72 -4.73 -11.17
N ILE A 81 -9.05 -4.43 -10.05
CA ILE A 81 -9.11 -3.15 -9.35
C ILE A 81 -7.76 -2.43 -9.43
N LYS A 82 -7.76 -1.10 -9.35
CA LYS A 82 -6.54 -0.27 -9.45
C LYS A 82 -5.95 -0.01 -8.06
N GLU A 83 -4.62 0.01 -8.00
CA GLU A 83 -3.85 0.63 -6.91
C GLU A 83 -4.03 2.15 -6.89
#